data_AF-A0A2V9K6J5-F1
#
_entry.id   AF-A0A2V9K6J5-F1
#
_cell.length_a   1.000
_cell.length_b   1.000
_cell.length_c   1.000
_cell.angle_alpha   90.00
_cell.angle_beta   90.00
_cell.angle_gamma   90.00
#
_symmetry.space_group_name_H-M   'P 1'
#
loop_
_entity.id
_entity.type
_entity.pdbx_description
1 polymer ?
#
loop_
_entity_poly.entity_id
_entity_poly.type
_entity_poly.pdbx_seq_one_letter_code
_entity_poly.pdbx_strand_id
1 'polypeptide(L)'
;MAANLPPAPQGKVYQLWFLPPSPSAPIAAGLIPTDATGRGFTVVPVPSDLGKLSAAAITLEPAGGSGKPTMPIYAVGVAGL
;
A
#
# COMPACT_ATOMS: atom_id res chain seq x y z
N MET A 1 -7.92 9.44 -2.95
CA MET A 1 -7.46 9.38 -4.36
C MET A 1 -7.46 7.92 -4.76
N ALA A 2 -8.22 7.52 -5.77
CA ALA A 2 -8.09 6.20 -6.36
C ALA A 2 -6.90 6.25 -7.34
N ALA A 3 -5.84 5.48 -7.07
CA ALA A 3 -4.78 5.31 -8.04
C ALA A 3 -5.34 4.46 -9.19
N ASN A 4 -5.23 4.93 -10.44
CA ASN A 4 -5.50 4.11 -11.63
C ASN A 4 -4.36 3.08 -11.77
N LEU A 5 -4.37 2.07 -10.89
CA LEU A 5 -3.38 1.01 -10.90
C LEU A 5 -3.65 0.09 -12.11
N PRO A 6 -2.61 -0.38 -12.82
CA PRO A 6 -2.80 -1.40 -13.84
C PRO A 6 -3.31 -2.70 -13.20
N PRO A 7 -3.97 -3.60 -13.95
CA PRO A 7 -4.30 -4.94 -13.46
C PRO A 7 -3.08 -5.63 -12.88
N ALA A 8 -3.21 -6.21 -11.68
CA ALA A 8 -2.12 -6.97 -11.08
C ALA A 8 -1.83 -8.22 -11.95
N PRO A 9 -0.57 -8.47 -12.33
CA PRO A 9 -0.20 -9.71 -13.00
C PRO A 9 -0.52 -10.94 -12.17
N GLN A 10 -0.62 -12.11 -12.82
CA GLN A 10 -0.84 -13.36 -12.12
C GLN A 10 0.23 -13.60 -11.04
N GLY A 11 -0.20 -14.00 -9.84
CA GLY A 11 0.69 -14.24 -8.70
C GLY A 11 1.20 -12.96 -8.01
N LYS A 12 0.67 -11.78 -8.38
CA LYS A 12 0.96 -10.50 -7.74
C LYS A 12 -0.29 -9.88 -7.13
N VAL A 13 -0.06 -8.95 -6.21
CA VAL A 13 -1.10 -8.14 -5.56
C VAL A 13 -0.54 -6.77 -5.25
N TYR A 14 -1.38 -5.74 -5.18
CA TYR A 14 -0.94 -4.47 -4.62
C TYR A 14 -0.96 -4.53 -3.10
N GLN A 15 0.00 -3.89 -2.46
CA GLN A 15 0.04 -3.77 -1.00
C GLN A 15 0.09 -2.31 -0.60
N LEU A 16 -0.78 -1.96 0.35
CA LEU A 16 -0.81 -0.66 1.00
C LEU A 16 0.15 -0.67 2.19
N TRP A 17 0.88 0.42 2.33
CA TRP A 17 1.83 0.66 3.40
C TRP A 17 1.49 1.96 4.13
N PHE A 18 1.56 1.94 5.45
CA PHE A 18 1.67 3.14 6.26
C PHE A 18 3.15 3.53 6.38
N LEU A 19 3.45 4.80 6.17
CA LEU A 19 4.80 5.37 6.25
C LEU A 19 4.86 6.35 7.43
N PRO A 20 5.35 5.91 8.60
CA PRO A 20 5.64 6.83 9.70
C PRO A 20 6.81 7.77 9.36
N PRO A 21 7.07 8.81 10.17
CA PRO A 21 8.25 9.65 10.04
C PRO A 21 9.54 8.81 9.97
N SER A 22 10.43 9.21 9.08
CA SER A 22 11.80 8.68 9.06
C SER A 22 12.45 8.88 10.43
N PRO A 23 13.18 7.88 10.96
CA PRO A 23 13.68 6.68 10.30
C PRO A 23 12.82 5.40 10.47
N SER A 24 11.57 5.52 10.89
CA SER A 24 10.72 4.35 11.13
C SER A 24 10.46 3.53 9.86
N ALA A 25 10.42 2.21 10.01
CA ALA A 25 10.15 1.30 8.92
C ALA A 25 8.69 1.42 8.42
N PRO A 26 8.44 1.21 7.11
CA PRO A 26 7.09 1.05 6.58
C PRO A 26 6.34 -0.09 7.26
N ILE A 27 5.05 0.11 7.51
CA ILE A 27 4.17 -0.87 8.15
C ILE A 27 3.19 -1.39 7.10
N ALA A 28 3.10 -2.71 6.96
CA ALA A 28 2.11 -3.35 6.10
C ALA A 28 0.70 -3.01 6.59
N ALA A 29 -0.08 -2.32 5.76
CA ALA A 29 -1.44 -1.91 6.12
C ALA A 29 -2.48 -2.90 5.62
N GLY A 30 -2.29 -3.43 4.41
CA GLY A 30 -3.18 -4.45 3.84
C GLY A 30 -2.94 -4.70 2.36
N LEU A 31 -3.54 -5.78 1.85
CA LEU A 31 -3.52 -6.10 0.43
C LEU A 31 -4.69 -5.44 -0.29
N ILE A 32 -4.47 -5.05 -1.54
CA ILE A 32 -5.45 -4.47 -2.45
C ILE A 32 -5.61 -5.45 -3.61
N PRO A 33 -6.55 -6.41 -3.52
CA PRO A 33 -6.89 -7.25 -4.66
C PRO A 33 -7.53 -6.39 -5.75
N THR A 34 -7.19 -6.67 -7.01
CA THR A 34 -7.78 -6.00 -8.17
C THR A 34 -8.59 -6.97 -8.99
N ASP A 35 -9.68 -6.48 -9.60
CA ASP A 35 -10.39 -7.21 -10.65
C ASP A 35 -9.60 -7.23 -11.97
N ALA A 36 -10.16 -7.90 -12.98
CA ALA A 36 -9.56 -8.02 -14.31
C ALA A 36 -9.37 -6.66 -15.03
N THR A 37 -10.04 -5.61 -14.57
CA THR A 37 -9.93 -4.24 -15.10
C THR A 37 -8.94 -3.38 -14.31
N GLY A 38 -8.28 -3.95 -13.28
CA GLY A 38 -7.32 -3.25 -12.43
C GLY A 38 -7.95 -2.41 -11.33
N ARG A 39 -9.27 -2.53 -11.11
CA ARG A 39 -9.94 -1.84 -10.01
C ARG A 39 -9.79 -2.65 -8.74
N GLY A 40 -9.28 -2.02 -7.70
CA GLY A 40 -9.15 -2.62 -6.38
C GLY A 40 -9.50 -1.63 -5.29
N PHE A 41 -10.04 -2.13 -4.19
CA PHE A 41 -10.25 -1.36 -2.99
C PHE A 41 -9.92 -2.22 -1.78
N THR A 42 -9.48 -1.57 -0.71
CA THR A 42 -9.29 -2.20 0.59
C THR A 42 -9.66 -1.21 1.66
N VAL A 43 -10.14 -1.71 2.80
CA VAL A 43 -10.38 -0.91 3.99
C VAL A 43 -9.50 -1.51 5.07
N VAL A 44 -8.59 -0.68 5.59
CA VAL A 44 -7.63 -1.09 6.61
C VAL A 44 -7.88 -0.28 7.87
N PRO A 45 -7.90 -0.92 9.05
CA PRO A 45 -7.86 -0.16 10.30
C PRO A 45 -6.52 0.56 10.39
N VAL A 46 -6.55 1.82 10.83
CA VAL A 46 -5.33 2.54 11.19
C VAL A 46 -4.98 2.14 12.63
N PRO A 47 -3.81 1.54 12.89
CA PRO A 47 -3.41 1.20 14.25
C PRO A 47 -3.39 2.43 15.14
N SER A 48 -3.93 2.32 16.36
CA SER A 48 -3.97 3.44 17.32
C SER A 48 -2.59 3.87 17.80
N ASP A 49 -1.61 2.97 17.72
CA ASP A 49 -0.21 3.16 18.07
C ASP A 49 0.68 3.57 16.89
N LEU A 50 0.10 3.75 15.69
CA LEU A 50 0.83 4.20 14.50
C LEU A 50 1.48 5.58 14.69
N GLY A 51 1.02 6.35 15.68
CA GLY A 51 1.50 7.68 15.99
C GLY A 51 1.22 8.63 14.84
N LYS A 52 2.23 9.41 14.45
CA LYS A 52 2.12 10.30 13.28
C LYS A 52 2.32 9.48 12.00
N LEU A 53 1.36 9.56 11.08
CA LEU A 53 1.52 9.07 9.71
C LEU A 53 2.08 10.19 8.85
N SER A 54 3.18 9.95 8.12
CA SER A 54 3.73 10.94 7.17
C SER A 54 3.15 10.74 5.77
N ALA A 55 2.93 9.49 5.37
CA ALA A 55 2.39 9.14 4.08
C ALA A 55 1.81 7.72 4.07
N ALA A 56 1.14 7.36 2.98
CA ALA A 56 0.87 5.98 2.60
C ALA A 56 1.47 5.71 1.22
N ALA A 57 1.83 4.45 0.95
CA ALA A 57 2.36 4.04 -0.34
C ALA A 57 1.72 2.74 -0.83
N ILE A 58 1.73 2.55 -2.16
CA ILE A 58 1.28 1.33 -2.81
C ILE A 58 2.42 0.77 -3.66
N THR A 59 2.72 -0.52 -3.49
CA THR A 59 3.69 -1.29 -4.29
C THR A 59 3.02 -2.53 -4.87
N LEU A 60 3.64 -3.13 -5.90
CA LEU A 60 3.22 -4.43 -6.43
C LEU A 60 4.08 -5.55 -5.82
N GLU A 61 3.42 -6.47 -5.12
CA GLU A 61 4.03 -7.49 -4.28
C GLU A 61 3.67 -8.91 -4.76
N PRO A 62 4.35 -9.97 -4.28
CA PRO A 62 3.86 -11.35 -4.43
C PRO A 62 2.44 -11.50 -3.85
N ALA A 63 1.66 -12.49 -4.31
CA ALA A 63 0.25 -12.66 -3.93
C ALA A 63 -0.04 -12.68 -2.42
N GLY A 64 0.93 -13.08 -1.57
CA GLY A 64 0.81 -13.06 -0.11
C GLY A 64 1.26 -11.75 0.56
N GLY A 65 1.67 -10.75 -0.23
CA GLY A 65 2.34 -9.55 0.24
C GLY A 65 3.83 -9.75 0.52
N SER A 66 4.41 -8.74 1.15
CA SER A 66 5.81 -8.67 1.58
C SER A 66 5.90 -8.13 3.01
N GLY A 67 7.01 -8.42 3.69
CA GLY A 67 7.33 -7.83 5.01
C GLY A 67 7.95 -6.43 4.93
N LYS A 68 8.39 -6.00 3.75
CA LYS A 68 8.88 -4.65 3.44
C LYS A 68 8.46 -4.28 2.01
N PRO A 69 8.25 -2.99 1.70
CA PRO A 69 7.88 -2.59 0.35
C PRO A 69 8.95 -3.04 -0.65
N THR A 70 8.53 -3.62 -1.77
CA THR A 70 9.38 -3.88 -2.92
C THR A 70 9.23 -2.76 -3.95
N MET A 71 9.79 -2.98 -5.14
CA MET A 71 9.69 -2.07 -6.28
C MET A 71 8.87 -2.72 -7.39
N PRO A 72 8.15 -1.92 -8.21
CA PRO A 72 8.09 -0.47 -8.15
C PRO A 72 7.03 0.06 -7.15
N ILE A 73 7.23 1.29 -6.70
CA ILE A 73 6.21 2.09 -6.00
C ILE A 73 5.28 2.69 -7.05
N TYR A 74 3.98 2.44 -6.92
CA TYR A 74 2.95 2.91 -7.86
C TYR A 74 2.28 4.20 -7.41
N ALA A 75 2.18 4.43 -6.10
CA ALA A 75 1.59 5.63 -5.56
C ALA A 75 2.19 5.96 -4.19
N VAL A 76 2.28 7.25 -3.91
CA VAL A 76 2.55 7.79 -2.57
C VAL A 76 1.58 8.92 -2.33
N GLY A 77 0.93 8.93 -1.17
CA GLY A 77 0.07 10.01 -0.71
C GLY A 77 0.55 10.52 0.65
N VAL A 78 0.82 11.82 0.77
CA VAL A 78 1.22 12.44 2.03
C VAL A 78 0.02 12.59 2.96
N ALA A 79 0.22 12.32 4.25
CA ALA A 79 -0.78 12.52 5.29
C ALA A 79 -0.52 13.86 5.98
N GLY A 80 -1.50 14.76 5.94
CA GLY A 80 -1.42 16.11 6.49
C GLY A 80 -1.41 17.20 5.42
N LEU A 81 -2.55 17.86 5.24
CA LEU A 81 -2.65 19.27 4.88
C LEU A 81 -3.15 20.02 6.12
#